data_AF-A0A9E7D4J4-F1
#
_entry.id   AF-A0A9E7D4J4-F1
#
_cell.length_a   1.000
_cell.length_b   1.000
_cell.length_c   1.000
_cell.angle_alpha   90.00
_cell.angle_beta   90.00
_cell.angle_gamma   90.00
#
_symmetry.space_group_name_H-M   'P 1'
#
loop_
_entity.id
_entity.type
_entity.pdbx_description
1 polymer ?
#
loop_
_entity_poly.entity_id
_entity_poly.type
_entity_poly.pdbx_seq_one_letter_code
_entity_poly.pdbx_strand_id
1 'polypeptide(L)'
;MENYTEKLNKLSKNLSKSEKVNSFDNKNDRESSTLAHAFLDITESTSLITKELIPKLMSNKISENQIDDILLDIGEEFRHILYHIKDPKYYSYLFENNDAD
;
A
#
# COMPACT_ATOMS: atom_id res chain seq x y z
N MET A 1 21.64 1.46 -4.04
CA MET A 1 20.23 1.54 -3.59
C MET A 1 19.66 0.14 -3.66
N GLU A 2 18.99 -0.33 -2.62
CA GLU A 2 18.45 -1.70 -2.60
C GLU A 2 17.34 -1.86 -3.65
N ASN A 3 17.35 -2.97 -4.39
CA ASN A 3 16.29 -3.26 -5.37
C ASN A 3 15.02 -3.81 -4.68
N TYR A 4 13.90 -3.88 -5.42
CA TYR A 4 12.61 -4.33 -4.88
C TYR A 4 12.71 -5.71 -4.20
N THR A 5 13.33 -6.68 -4.88
CA THR A 5 13.48 -8.05 -4.38
C THR A 5 14.28 -8.11 -3.08
N GLU A 6 15.33 -7.30 -2.94
CA GLU A 6 16.12 -7.22 -1.71
C GLU A 6 15.30 -6.68 -0.54
N LYS A 7 14.53 -5.60 -0.77
CA LYS A 7 13.65 -5.02 0.26
C LYS A 7 12.56 -6.01 0.67
N LEU A 8 11.93 -6.65 -0.32
CA LEU A 8 10.88 -7.65 -0.11
C LEU A 8 11.39 -8.79 0.76
N ASN A 9 12.54 -9.37 0.40
CA ASN A 9 13.13 -10.48 1.15
C ASN A 9 13.47 -10.08 2.59
N LYS A 10 14.01 -8.87 2.80
CA LYS A 10 14.32 -8.37 4.14
C LYS A 10 13.08 -8.13 4.99
N LEU A 11 12.05 -7.48 4.43
CA LEU A 11 10.79 -7.24 5.11
C LEU A 11 10.10 -8.56 5.46
N SER A 12 9.93 -9.46 4.49
CA SER A 12 9.30 -10.76 4.70
C SER A 12 10.04 -11.57 5.78
N LYS A 13 11.38 -11.61 5.74
CA LYS A 13 12.19 -12.27 6.78
C LYS A 13 12.03 -11.66 8.17
N ASN A 14 11.81 -10.35 8.27
CA ASN A 14 11.57 -9.71 9.56
C ASN A 14 10.15 -9.99 10.06
N LEU A 15 9.15 -9.93 9.17
CA LEU A 15 7.75 -10.18 9.49
C LEU A 15 7.51 -11.64 9.88
N SER A 16 8.21 -12.59 9.26
CA SER A 16 8.11 -14.03 9.57
C SER A 16 8.61 -14.40 10.97
N LYS A 17 9.22 -13.46 11.71
CA LYS A 17 9.60 -13.65 13.11
C LYS A 17 8.41 -13.52 14.07
N SER A 18 7.28 -12.98 13.61
CA SER A 18 6.08 -12.80 14.43
C SER A 18 5.18 -14.04 14.33
N GLU A 19 4.96 -14.73 15.45
CA GLU A 19 4.02 -15.85 15.52
C GLU A 19 2.60 -15.43 15.12
N LYS A 20 2.19 -14.21 15.49
CA LYS A 20 0.88 -13.67 15.12
C LYS A 20 0.75 -13.50 13.60
N VAL A 21 1.79 -13.01 12.91
CA VAL A 21 1.76 -12.93 11.44
C VAL A 21 1.68 -14.33 10.85
N ASN A 22 2.53 -15.25 11.30
CA ASN A 22 2.57 -16.62 10.80
C ASN A 22 1.27 -17.40 11.06
N SER A 23 0.47 -17.01 12.07
CA SER A 23 -0.84 -17.63 12.33
C SER A 23 -1.87 -17.42 11.22
N PHE A 24 -1.63 -16.47 10.30
CA PHE A 24 -2.47 -16.22 9.13
C PHE A 24 -1.97 -16.92 7.85
N ASP A 25 -0.80 -17.57 7.91
CA ASP A 25 -0.25 -18.34 6.78
C ASP A 25 -1.27 -19.34 6.24
N ASN A 26 -1.22 -19.58 4.93
CA ASN A 26 -2.02 -20.62 4.29
C ASN A 26 -1.10 -21.59 3.50
N LYS A 27 -1.70 -22.60 2.86
CA LYS A 27 -0.92 -23.63 2.14
C LYS A 27 -0.10 -23.09 0.97
N ASN A 28 -0.54 -21.98 0.39
CA ASN A 28 0.02 -21.40 -0.82
C ASN A 28 0.86 -20.17 -0.50
N ASP A 29 0.44 -19.36 0.48
CA ASP A 29 1.04 -18.06 0.75
C ASP A 29 1.42 -17.87 2.21
N ARG A 30 2.58 -17.22 2.39
CA ARG A 30 3.08 -16.74 3.69
C ARG A 30 2.56 -15.33 3.91
N GLU A 31 1.87 -15.10 5.03
CA GLU A 31 1.35 -13.78 5.39
C GLU A 31 2.48 -12.75 5.49
N SER A 32 3.67 -13.17 5.94
CA SER A 32 4.84 -12.29 5.99
C SER A 32 5.26 -11.77 4.62
N SER A 33 5.06 -12.57 3.56
CA SER A 33 5.35 -12.17 2.18
C SER A 33 4.29 -11.23 1.65
N THR A 34 3.01 -11.53 1.91
CA THR A 34 1.87 -10.68 1.56
C THR A 34 2.00 -9.29 2.17
N LEU A 35 2.26 -9.21 3.48
CA LEU A 35 2.51 -7.94 4.18
C LEU A 35 3.71 -7.18 3.61
N ALA A 36 4.80 -7.89 3.27
CA ALA A 36 5.99 -7.26 2.71
C ALA A 36 5.72 -6.63 1.35
N HIS A 37 4.99 -7.31 0.46
CA HIS A 37 4.54 -6.75 -0.81
C HIS A 37 3.63 -5.54 -0.59
N ALA A 38 2.57 -5.69 0.21
CA ALA A 38 1.64 -4.62 0.51
C ALA A 38 2.35 -3.36 1.04
N PHE A 39 3.28 -3.50 1.97
CA PHE A 39 4.03 -2.34 2.50
C PHE A 39 4.93 -1.67 1.47
N LEU A 40 5.54 -2.42 0.56
CA LEU A 40 6.36 -1.83 -0.50
C LEU A 40 5.49 -1.07 -1.50
N ASP A 41 4.39 -1.67 -1.94
CA ASP A 41 3.49 -1.05 -2.91
C ASP A 41 2.81 0.19 -2.30
N ILE A 42 2.38 0.14 -1.04
CA ILE A 42 1.88 1.31 -0.29
C ILE A 42 2.96 2.40 -0.18
N THR A 43 4.22 2.02 0.05
CA THR A 43 5.33 2.98 0.14
C THR A 43 5.56 3.67 -1.20
N GLU A 44 5.47 2.93 -2.31
CA GLU A 44 5.61 3.48 -3.66
C GLU A 44 4.47 4.43 -4.00
N SER A 45 3.20 4.03 -3.81
CA SER A 45 2.03 4.88 -4.01
C SER A 45 2.06 6.14 -3.13
N THR A 46 2.40 5.99 -1.84
CA THR A 46 2.53 7.14 -0.94
C THR A 46 3.65 8.08 -1.39
N SER A 47 4.76 7.54 -1.89
CA SER A 47 5.87 8.35 -2.42
C SER A 47 5.44 9.11 -3.68
N LEU A 48 4.70 8.50 -4.60
CA LEU A 48 4.17 9.15 -5.78
C LEU A 48 3.22 10.29 -5.42
N ILE A 49 2.26 10.03 -4.53
CA ILE A 49 1.32 11.04 -4.03
C ILE A 49 2.07 12.23 -3.41
N THR A 50 2.97 11.96 -2.46
CA THR A 50 3.59 13.00 -1.63
C THR A 50 4.73 13.76 -2.31
N LYS A 51 5.47 13.11 -3.22
CA LYS A 51 6.64 13.72 -3.88
C LYS A 51 6.35 14.24 -5.27
N GLU A 52 5.26 13.82 -5.90
CA GLU A 52 4.94 14.21 -7.27
C GLU A 52 3.55 14.84 -7.39
N LEU A 53 2.49 14.12 -7.03
CA LEU A 53 1.12 14.56 -7.33
C LEU A 53 0.71 15.78 -6.49
N ILE A 54 0.90 15.73 -5.17
CA ILE A 54 0.60 16.86 -4.27
C ILE A 54 1.44 18.10 -4.63
N PRO A 55 2.78 18.00 -4.83
CA PRO A 55 3.57 19.15 -5.28
C PRO A 55 3.11 19.75 -6.61
N LYS A 56 2.66 18.94 -7.58
CA LYS A 56 2.08 19.43 -8.84
C LYS A 56 0.80 20.22 -8.59
N LEU A 57 -0.09 19.72 -7.73
CA LEU A 57 -1.33 20.43 -7.31
C LEU A 57 -1.05 21.76 -6.60
N MET A 58 0.04 21.85 -5.85
CA MET A 58 0.46 23.08 -5.16
C MET A 58 1.13 24.11 -6.09
N SER A 59 1.29 23.82 -7.38
CA SER A 59 1.93 24.71 -8.35
C SER A 59 1.06 25.93 -8.68
N ASN A 60 1.65 27.13 -8.64
CA ASN A 60 0.98 28.38 -9.02
C ASN A 60 0.61 28.51 -10.52
N LYS A 61 0.92 27.51 -11.34
CA LYS A 61 0.72 27.51 -12.80
C LYS A 61 -0.14 26.35 -13.31
N ILE A 62 -0.89 25.71 -12.43
CA ILE A 62 -1.74 24.57 -12.79
C ILE A 62 -3.04 25.05 -13.47
N SER A 63 -3.46 24.38 -14.54
CA SER A 63 -4.76 24.60 -15.18
C SER A 63 -5.84 23.71 -14.57
N GLU A 64 -7.12 24.05 -14.79
CA GLU A 64 -8.28 23.26 -14.33
C GLU A 64 -8.21 21.80 -14.79
N ASN A 65 -7.99 21.55 -16.08
CA ASN A 65 -7.86 20.18 -16.60
C ASN A 65 -6.71 19.39 -15.92
N GLN A 66 -5.59 20.06 -15.61
CA GLN A 66 -4.49 19.42 -14.90
C GLN A 66 -4.84 19.09 -13.44
N ILE A 67 -5.71 19.89 -12.80
CA ILE A 67 -6.22 19.57 -11.47
C ILE A 67 -7.04 18.28 -11.54
N ASP A 68 -7.98 18.19 -12.48
CA ASP A 68 -8.85 17.01 -12.64
C ASP A 68 -8.03 15.74 -12.90
N ASP A 69 -7.04 15.81 -13.80
CA ASP A 69 -6.14 14.70 -14.10
C ASP A 69 -5.37 14.24 -12.85
N ILE A 70 -4.79 15.18 -12.09
CA ILE A 70 -4.02 14.82 -10.89
C ILE A 70 -4.93 14.26 -9.78
N LEU A 71 -6.15 14.77 -9.64
CA LEU A 71 -7.11 14.23 -8.68
C LEU A 71 -7.52 12.80 -9.04
N LEU A 72 -7.70 12.51 -10.33
CA LEU A 72 -7.95 11.15 -10.81
C LEU A 72 -6.75 10.23 -10.51
N ASP A 73 -5.53 10.68 -10.80
CA ASP A 73 -4.30 9.92 -10.50
C ASP A 73 -4.18 9.62 -8.99
N ILE A 74 -4.44 10.61 -8.13
CA ILE A 74 -4.45 10.41 -6.67
C ILE A 74 -5.53 9.38 -6.27
N GLY A 75 -6.71 9.45 -6.89
CA GLY A 75 -7.79 8.50 -6.66
C GLY A 75 -7.40 7.06 -6.99
N GLU A 76 -6.69 6.86 -8.11
CA GLU A 76 -6.18 5.54 -8.50
C GLU A 76 -5.11 5.02 -7.54
N GLU A 77 -4.22 5.89 -7.05
CA GLU A 77 -3.25 5.51 -6.02
C GLU A 77 -3.94 5.16 -4.69
N PHE A 78 -4.99 5.88 -4.28
CA PHE A 78 -5.77 5.51 -3.11
C PHE A 78 -6.51 4.17 -3.28
N ARG A 79 -7.06 3.91 -4.47
CA ARG A 79 -7.67 2.62 -4.79
C ARG A 79 -6.65 1.49 -4.70
N HIS A 80 -5.43 1.72 -5.21
CA HIS A 80 -4.32 0.77 -5.14
C HIS A 80 -3.86 0.51 -3.70
N ILE A 81 -3.71 1.57 -2.89
CA ILE A 81 -3.40 1.46 -1.46
C ILE A 81 -4.49 0.67 -0.73
N LEU A 82 -5.77 0.96 -1.00
CA LEU A 82 -6.88 0.26 -0.35
C LEU A 82 -6.89 -1.24 -0.68
N TYR A 83 -6.55 -1.61 -1.92
CA TYR A 83 -6.37 -3.01 -2.31
C TYR A 83 -5.28 -3.68 -1.46
N HIS A 84 -4.10 -3.05 -1.35
CA HIS A 84 -2.98 -3.59 -0.57
C HIS A 84 -3.18 -3.57 0.95
N ILE A 85 -4.06 -2.71 1.47
CA ILE A 85 -4.47 -2.78 2.88
C ILE A 85 -5.41 -3.97 3.12
N LYS A 86 -6.27 -4.30 2.14
CA LYS A 86 -7.23 -5.41 2.23
C LYS A 86 -6.62 -6.78 2.02
N ASP A 87 -5.54 -6.87 1.27
CA ASP A 87 -4.92 -8.15 0.88
C ASP A 87 -4.38 -8.96 2.08
N PRO A 88 -3.66 -8.38 3.06
CA PRO A 88 -3.17 -9.12 4.22
C PRO A 88 -4.30 -9.45 5.21
N LYS A 89 -4.43 -10.73 5.56
CA LYS A 89 -5.36 -11.19 6.60
C LYS A 89 -5.07 -10.59 7.96
N TYR A 90 -3.81 -10.23 8.23
CA TYR A 90 -3.41 -9.58 9.47
C TYR A 90 -4.20 -8.28 9.74
N TYR A 91 -4.65 -7.61 8.67
CA TYR A 91 -5.42 -6.37 8.74
C TYR A 91 -6.93 -6.56 8.48
N SER A 92 -7.44 -7.80 8.45
CA SER A 92 -8.88 -8.06 8.24
C SER A 92 -9.76 -7.31 9.24
N TYR A 93 -9.28 -7.13 10.48
CA TYR A 93 -9.97 -6.40 11.55
C TYR A 93 -10.33 -4.95 11.18
N LEU A 94 -9.66 -4.34 10.19
CA LEU A 94 -10.00 -2.99 9.69
C LEU A 94 -11.35 -2.97 8.96
N PHE A 95 -11.87 -4.12 8.54
CA PHE A 95 -13.07 -4.24 7.71
C PHE A 95 -14.20 -5.03 8.39
N GLU A 96 -13.92 -5.72 9.49
CA GLU A 96 -14.87 -6.61 10.20
C GLU A 96 -16.02 -5.87 10.94
N ASN A 97 -15.96 -4.54 11.07
CA ASN A 97 -16.98 -3.74 11.77
C ASN A 97 -17.85 -2.84 10.86
N ASN A 98 -17.79 -3.00 9.54
CA ASN A 98 -18.55 -2.15 8.60
C ASN A 98 -19.95 -2.69 8.23
N ASP A 99 -20.41 -3.78 8.87
CA ASP A 99 -21.75 -4.37 8.64
C ASP A 99 -22.77 -4.00 9.74
N ALA A 100 -22.48 -2.97 10.55
CA ALA A 100 -23.37 -2.46 11.60
C ALA A 100 -23.74 -0.99 11.32
N ASP A 101 -24.41 -0.74 10.20
CA ASP A 101 -25.27 0.43 9.97
C ASP A 101 -26.42 0.05 9.02
#